data_AF-A0A6M4SP28-F1
#
_entry.id   AF-A0A6M4SP28-F1
#
_cell.length_a   1.000
_cell.length_b   1.000
_cell.length_c   1.000
_cell.angle_alpha   90.00
_cell.angle_beta   90.00
_cell.angle_gamma   90.00
#
_symmetry.space_group_name_H-M   'P 1'
#
loop_
_entity.id
_entity.type
_entity.pdbx_description
1 polymer ?
#
loop_
_entity_poly.entity_id
_entity_poly.type
_entity_poly.pdbx_seq_one_letter_code
_entity_poly.pdbx_strand_id
1 'polypeptide(L)'
;MNYTLIAMPSEIDENALASIAYGSAITSYARIYMHCIISGLLKKGVNIYYMDTDSIIIDQELDKTLVSQTELGLFKKEQDIAEGIFILPKTVAYKNKDGKVIIKAKGIAHEQFDWKWFKQCIENNFIIKKATRLLFKKQIDTLQITQQDLNIEIKEPFYDKRQCIFDNNKWIDTKPLVINK
;
A
#
# COMPACT_ATOMS: atom_id res chain seq x y z
N MET A 1 30.06 -9.42 -2.61
CA MET A 1 28.82 -8.71 -3.00
C MET A 1 28.58 -9.02 -4.46
N ASN A 2 27.42 -9.58 -4.80
CA ASN A 2 27.07 -9.92 -6.18
C ASN A 2 26.15 -8.81 -6.70
N TYR A 3 26.58 -8.10 -7.75
CA TYR A 3 25.75 -7.13 -8.46
C TYR A 3 25.32 -7.75 -9.79
N THR A 4 24.03 -7.71 -10.07
CA THR A 4 23.51 -8.01 -11.41
C THR A 4 23.30 -6.69 -12.14
N LEU A 5 23.94 -6.53 -13.30
CA LEU A 5 23.75 -5.39 -14.19
C LEU A 5 22.51 -5.66 -15.06
N ILE A 6 21.54 -4.76 -15.00
CA ILE A 6 20.41 -4.75 -15.92
C ILE A 6 20.61 -3.55 -16.84
N ALA A 7 20.82 -3.79 -18.13
CA ALA A 7 20.89 -2.73 -19.13
C ALA A 7 19.49 -2.16 -19.37
N MET A 8 19.35 -0.84 -19.34
CA MET A 8 18.13 -0.21 -19.85
C MET A 8 18.06 -0.41 -21.37
N PRO A 9 16.86 -0.56 -21.96
CA PRO A 9 16.70 -0.52 -23.40
C PRO A 9 17.35 0.76 -23.94
N SER A 10 18.16 0.61 -24.96
CA SER A 10 19.03 1.66 -25.53
C SER A 10 18.28 2.73 -26.32
N GLU A 11 16.98 2.56 -26.53
CA GLU A 11 16.16 3.44 -27.32
C GLU A 11 15.32 4.34 -26.41
N ILE A 12 15.74 5.60 -26.29
CA ILE A 12 14.85 6.68 -25.89
C ILE A 12 13.94 6.89 -27.10
N ASP A 13 12.65 6.56 -26.98
CA ASP A 13 11.68 6.92 -28.01
C ASP A 13 11.60 8.45 -28.08
N GLU A 14 12.23 9.03 -29.10
CA GLU A 14 12.23 10.48 -29.36
C GLU A 14 10.80 11.00 -29.62
N ASN A 15 9.83 10.11 -29.90
CA ASN A 15 8.42 10.44 -30.07
C ASN A 15 7.57 10.26 -28.80
N ALA A 16 8.17 9.90 -27.65
CA ALA A 16 7.45 9.80 -26.38
C ALA A 16 7.06 11.20 -25.86
N LEU A 17 5.98 11.76 -26.42
CA LEU A 17 5.36 12.99 -25.97
C LEU A 17 4.72 12.80 -24.59
N ALA A 18 5.53 12.94 -23.54
CA ALA A 18 5.06 12.96 -22.16
C ALA A 18 4.37 14.30 -21.86
N SER A 19 3.05 14.36 -22.06
CA SER A 19 2.26 15.54 -21.67
C SER A 19 1.97 15.52 -20.16
N ILE A 20 2.66 16.40 -19.44
CA ILE A 20 2.43 16.63 -18.01
C ILE A 20 0.98 17.06 -17.74
N ALA A 21 0.40 17.84 -18.66
CA ALA A 21 -0.99 18.31 -18.55
C ALA A 21 -1.99 17.14 -18.58
N TYR A 22 -1.85 16.22 -19.54
CA TYR A 22 -2.72 15.04 -19.61
C TYR A 22 -2.54 14.13 -18.40
N GLY A 23 -1.29 13.85 -17.98
CA GLY A 23 -1.03 13.05 -16.77
C GLY A 23 -1.65 13.66 -15.50
N SER A 24 -1.56 14.99 -15.36
CA SER A 24 -2.16 15.70 -14.22
C SER A 24 -3.69 15.65 -14.25
N ALA A 25 -4.29 15.82 -15.43
CA ALA A 25 -5.74 15.72 -15.59
C ALA A 25 -6.27 14.32 -15.27
N ILE A 26 -5.63 13.27 -15.79
CA ILE A 26 -6.00 11.86 -15.57
C ILE A 26 -5.92 11.51 -14.08
N THR A 27 -4.79 11.82 -13.43
CA THR A 27 -4.59 11.49 -12.01
C THR A 27 -5.52 12.29 -11.08
N SER A 28 -5.81 13.55 -11.43
CA SER A 28 -6.77 14.36 -10.68
C SER A 28 -8.19 13.82 -10.81
N TYR A 29 -8.60 13.46 -12.03
CA TYR A 29 -9.92 12.88 -12.27
C TYR A 29 -10.10 11.56 -11.51
N ALA A 30 -9.11 10.66 -11.55
CA ALA A 30 -9.15 9.40 -10.79
C ALA A 30 -9.30 9.63 -9.27
N ARG A 31 -8.58 10.61 -8.70
CA ARG A 31 -8.69 10.95 -7.28
C ARG A 31 -10.04 11.55 -6.93
N ILE A 32 -10.58 12.45 -7.75
CA ILE A 32 -11.91 13.04 -7.57
C ILE A 32 -12.97 11.94 -7.61
N TYR A 33 -12.89 11.04 -8.59
CA TYR A 33 -13.79 9.89 -8.74
C TYR A 33 -13.80 9.03 -7.47
N MET A 34 -12.62 8.60 -7.00
CA MET A 34 -12.49 7.82 -5.76
C MET A 34 -12.99 8.58 -4.53
N HIS A 35 -12.72 9.89 -4.46
CA HIS A 35 -13.18 10.72 -3.35
C HIS A 35 -14.70 10.84 -3.30
N CYS A 36 -15.38 10.95 -4.45
CA CYS A 36 -16.84 10.95 -4.52
C CYS A 36 -17.44 9.65 -3.98
N ILE A 37 -16.87 8.50 -4.36
CA ILE A 37 -17.30 7.18 -3.88
C ILE A 37 -17.11 7.07 -2.36
N ILE A 38 -15.91 7.37 -1.86
CA ILE A 38 -15.58 7.34 -0.43
C ILE A 38 -16.52 8.24 0.37
N SER A 39 -16.73 9.47 -0.10
CA SER A 39 -17.64 10.42 0.56
C SER A 39 -19.08 9.93 0.58
N GLY A 40 -19.55 9.29 -0.49
CA GLY A 40 -20.87 8.67 -0.54
C GLY A 40 -21.02 7.51 0.44
N LEU A 41 -20.00 6.67 0.54
CA LEU A 41 -19.95 5.55 1.49
C LEU A 41 -19.97 6.02 2.95
N LEU A 42 -19.15 7.03 3.28
CA LEU A 42 -19.11 7.60 4.62
C LEU A 42 -20.45 8.23 5.02
N LYS A 43 -21.13 8.92 4.09
CA LYS A 43 -22.49 9.46 4.32
C LYS A 43 -23.53 8.38 4.60
N LYS A 44 -23.33 7.17 4.06
CA LYS A 44 -24.17 5.99 4.32
C LYS A 44 -23.77 5.24 5.60
N GLY A 45 -22.76 5.70 6.33
CA GLY A 45 -22.27 5.04 7.54
C GLY A 45 -21.44 3.78 7.29
N VAL A 46 -20.87 3.62 6.08
CA VAL A 46 -19.98 2.50 5.76
C VAL A 46 -18.61 2.74 6.39
N ASN A 47 -18.05 1.74 7.05
CA ASN A 47 -16.69 1.82 7.56
C ASN A 47 -15.69 1.50 6.46
N ILE A 48 -14.71 2.39 6.29
CA ILE A 48 -13.65 2.25 5.28
C ILE A 48 -12.35 1.95 6.01
N TYR A 49 -11.83 0.74 5.82
CA TYR A 49 -10.62 0.28 6.51
C TYR A 49 -9.34 0.62 5.74
N TYR A 50 -9.41 0.67 4.41
CA TYR A 50 -8.25 0.90 3.57
C TYR A 50 -8.64 1.41 2.18
N MET A 51 -7.78 2.25 1.59
CA MET A 51 -7.84 2.63 0.18
C MET A 51 -6.42 2.81 -0.37
N ASP A 52 -6.20 2.35 -1.60
CA ASP A 52 -4.99 2.64 -2.36
C ASP A 52 -5.30 2.74 -3.84
N THR A 53 -5.11 3.94 -4.38
CA THR A 53 -5.28 4.30 -5.80
C THR A 53 -6.70 4.08 -6.32
N ASP A 54 -7.06 2.84 -6.63
CA ASP A 54 -8.31 2.39 -7.25
C ASP A 54 -8.92 1.18 -6.51
N SER A 55 -8.40 0.84 -5.33
CA SER A 55 -8.90 -0.25 -4.47
C SER A 55 -9.44 0.30 -3.14
N ILE A 56 -10.48 -0.35 -2.61
CA ILE A 56 -11.09 0.00 -1.32
C ILE A 56 -11.45 -1.27 -0.54
N ILE A 57 -11.30 -1.22 0.79
CA ILE A 57 -11.74 -2.27 1.71
C ILE A 57 -12.75 -1.67 2.68
N ILE A 58 -13.95 -2.26 2.71
CA ILE A 58 -15.11 -1.79 3.46
C ILE A 58 -15.83 -2.95 4.16
N ASP A 59 -16.68 -2.63 5.13
CA ASP A 59 -17.48 -3.61 5.89
C ASP A 59 -18.84 -3.96 5.27
N GLN A 60 -19.21 -3.31 4.17
CA GLN A 60 -20.50 -3.50 3.51
C GLN A 60 -20.31 -3.81 2.02
N GLU A 61 -21.32 -4.40 1.38
CA GLU A 61 -21.29 -4.58 -0.06
C GLU A 61 -21.43 -3.24 -0.78
N LEU A 62 -20.63 -3.04 -1.84
CA LEU A 62 -20.77 -1.88 -2.71
C LEU A 62 -22.05 -2.03 -3.55
N ASP A 63 -22.67 -0.90 -3.91
CA ASP A 63 -23.81 -0.88 -4.81
C ASP A 63 -23.50 -1.67 -6.09
N LYS A 64 -24.42 -2.53 -6.52
CA LYS A 64 -24.26 -3.34 -7.74
C LYS A 64 -24.07 -2.48 -8.98
N THR A 65 -24.58 -1.24 -8.98
CA THR A 65 -24.35 -0.29 -10.09
C THR A 65 -22.89 0.17 -10.21
N LEU A 66 -22.08 -0.03 -9.17
CA LEU A 66 -20.66 0.32 -9.13
C LEU A 66 -19.76 -0.90 -9.30
N VAL A 67 -20.30 -2.10 -9.47
CA VAL A 67 -19.55 -3.36 -9.48
C VAL A 67 -19.77 -4.13 -10.78
N SER A 68 -18.68 -4.45 -11.47
CA SER A 68 -18.71 -5.32 -12.64
C SER A 68 -17.37 -6.06 -12.79
N GLN A 69 -17.42 -7.28 -13.32
CA GLN A 69 -16.21 -8.07 -13.59
C GLN A 69 -15.56 -7.70 -14.92
N THR A 70 -16.30 -7.05 -15.82
CA THR A 70 -15.90 -6.84 -17.21
C THR A 70 -16.05 -5.40 -17.68
N GLU A 71 -16.86 -4.59 -17.01
CA GLU A 71 -17.12 -3.21 -17.43
C GLU A 71 -16.00 -2.26 -16.97
N LEU A 72 -15.53 -1.43 -17.89
CA LEU A 72 -14.46 -0.47 -17.63
C LEU A 72 -14.94 0.63 -16.69
N GLY A 73 -14.13 0.96 -15.69
CA GLY A 73 -14.41 2.03 -14.75
C GLY A 73 -15.30 1.64 -13.57
N LEU A 74 -15.80 0.40 -13.52
CA LEU A 74 -16.50 -0.15 -12.36
C LEU A 74 -15.55 -1.00 -11.49
N PHE A 75 -15.90 -1.17 -10.23
CA PHE A 75 -15.12 -1.98 -9.30
C PHE A 75 -15.28 -3.47 -9.58
N LYS A 76 -14.16 -4.19 -9.54
CA LYS A 76 -14.16 -5.64 -9.48
C LYS A 76 -14.18 -6.09 -8.02
N LYS A 77 -15.11 -6.98 -7.66
CA LYS A 77 -15.03 -7.67 -6.35
C LYS A 77 -13.87 -8.65 -6.39
N GLU A 78 -12.77 -8.32 -5.70
CA GLU A 78 -11.56 -9.14 -5.71
C GLU A 78 -11.56 -10.22 -4.64
N GLN A 79 -11.98 -9.90 -3.41
CA GLN A 79 -11.83 -10.76 -2.24
C GLN A 79 -12.97 -10.54 -1.24
N ASP A 80 -13.35 -11.61 -0.55
CA ASP A 80 -14.13 -11.55 0.69
C ASP A 80 -13.18 -11.72 1.88
N ILE A 81 -13.07 -10.68 2.71
CA ILE A 81 -12.15 -10.62 3.85
C ILE A 81 -12.91 -10.95 5.14
N ALA A 82 -12.41 -11.91 5.91
CA ALA A 82 -12.95 -12.26 7.22
C ALA A 82 -12.31 -11.46 8.35
N GLU A 83 -11.00 -11.20 8.26
CA GLU A 83 -10.22 -10.47 9.26
C GLU A 83 -9.09 -9.72 8.55
N GLY A 84 -8.85 -8.45 8.90
CA GLY A 84 -7.83 -7.63 8.28
C GLY A 84 -7.08 -6.75 9.27
N ILE A 85 -5.78 -6.58 9.05
CA ILE A 85 -4.88 -5.72 9.82
C ILE A 85 -4.18 -4.77 8.85
N PHE A 86 -4.47 -3.48 8.97
CA PHE A 86 -4.05 -2.43 8.04
C PHE A 86 -3.14 -1.43 8.76
N ILE A 87 -1.89 -1.81 8.99
CA ILE A 87 -0.98 -1.03 9.85
C ILE A 87 -0.37 0.19 9.15
N LEU A 88 -0.05 0.11 7.85
CA LEU A 88 0.59 1.21 7.11
C LEU A 88 0.04 1.30 5.67
N PRO A 89 0.20 2.45 5.00
CA PRO A 89 -0.02 2.53 3.56
C PRO A 89 0.77 1.44 2.83
N LYS A 90 0.08 0.61 2.04
CA LYS A 90 0.66 -0.50 1.27
C LYS A 90 1.37 -1.59 2.11
N THR A 91 1.10 -1.66 3.42
CA THR A 91 1.54 -2.76 4.28
C THR A 91 0.37 -3.28 5.12
N VAL A 92 -0.23 -4.37 4.64
CA VAL A 92 -1.50 -4.90 5.11
C VAL A 92 -1.47 -6.42 5.12
N ALA A 93 -2.21 -7.03 6.03
CA ALA A 93 -2.43 -8.47 6.05
C ALA A 93 -3.92 -8.75 6.28
N TYR A 94 -4.46 -9.76 5.61
CA TYR A 94 -5.84 -10.17 5.82
C TYR A 94 -6.02 -11.67 5.62
N LYS A 95 -7.08 -12.22 6.21
CA LYS A 95 -7.56 -13.57 5.96
C LYS A 95 -8.81 -13.51 5.10
N ASN A 96 -8.87 -14.33 4.07
CA ASN A 96 -10.10 -14.52 3.33
C ASN A 96 -11.09 -15.41 4.12
N LYS A 97 -12.32 -15.60 3.59
CA LYS A 97 -13.33 -16.48 4.20
C LYS A 97 -12.89 -17.94 4.35
N ASP A 98 -11.92 -18.41 3.56
CA ASP A 98 -11.36 -19.75 3.65
C ASP A 98 -10.21 -19.86 4.68
N GLY A 99 -9.87 -18.76 5.37
CA GLY A 99 -8.78 -18.70 6.34
C GLY A 99 -7.39 -18.56 5.73
N LYS A 100 -7.25 -18.44 4.40
CA LYS A 100 -5.97 -18.16 3.73
C LYS A 100 -5.49 -16.78 4.11
N VAL A 101 -4.24 -16.68 4.55
CA VAL A 101 -3.56 -15.42 4.85
C VAL A 101 -2.97 -14.81 3.58
N ILE A 102 -3.28 -13.55 3.32
CA ILE A 102 -2.69 -12.73 2.26
C ILE A 102 -1.95 -11.58 2.93
N ILE A 103 -0.68 -11.37 2.56
CA ILE A 103 0.15 -10.26 3.03
C ILE A 103 0.59 -9.44 1.83
N LYS A 104 0.41 -8.12 1.91
CA LYS A 104 0.94 -7.16 0.95
C LYS A 104 1.84 -6.20 1.71
N ALA A 105 3.12 -6.14 1.37
CA ALA A 105 4.09 -5.25 2.00
C ALA A 105 4.94 -4.55 0.92
N LYS A 106 4.93 -3.22 0.91
CA LYS A 106 5.75 -2.46 -0.05
C LYS A 106 7.18 -2.31 0.46
N GLY A 107 8.13 -2.61 -0.43
CA GLY A 107 9.56 -2.36 -0.22
C GLY A 107 10.29 -3.46 0.54
N ILE A 108 9.58 -4.46 1.06
CA ILE A 108 10.14 -5.65 1.70
C ILE A 108 9.33 -6.85 1.19
N ALA A 109 10.00 -7.96 0.88
CA ALA A 109 9.32 -9.14 0.37
C ALA A 109 8.30 -9.66 1.39
N HIS A 110 7.06 -9.91 0.93
CA HIS A 110 5.93 -10.25 1.80
C HIS A 110 6.12 -11.55 2.58
N GLU A 111 6.88 -12.49 2.02
CA GLU A 111 7.27 -13.79 2.59
C GLU A 111 8.06 -13.64 3.89
N GLN A 112 8.68 -12.48 4.09
CA GLN A 112 9.39 -12.21 5.31
C GLN A 112 8.44 -11.96 6.47
N PHE A 113 7.19 -11.58 6.22
CA PHE A 113 6.18 -11.33 7.25
C PHE A 113 5.23 -12.51 7.40
N ASP A 114 4.63 -12.61 8.58
CA ASP A 114 3.58 -13.57 8.88
C ASP A 114 2.42 -12.87 9.60
N TRP A 115 1.28 -13.57 9.69
CA TRP A 115 0.11 -13.07 10.41
C TRP A 115 0.41 -12.69 11.86
N LYS A 116 1.28 -13.46 12.53
CA LYS A 116 1.64 -13.25 13.94
C LYS A 116 2.33 -11.90 14.13
N TRP A 117 3.22 -11.51 13.23
CA TRP A 117 3.90 -10.24 13.28
C TRP A 117 2.93 -9.05 13.17
N PHE A 118 1.94 -9.13 12.27
CA PHE A 118 0.87 -8.11 12.19
C PHE A 118 0.04 -8.03 13.47
N LYS A 119 -0.27 -9.18 14.11
CA LYS A 119 -0.96 -9.21 15.41
C LYS A 119 -0.13 -8.57 16.53
N GLN A 120 1.16 -8.89 16.58
CA GLN A 120 2.09 -8.27 17.53
C GLN A 120 2.15 -6.74 17.35
N CYS A 121 2.03 -6.27 16.12
CA CYS A 121 1.99 -4.83 15.84
C CYS A 121 0.76 -4.15 16.46
N ILE A 122 -0.42 -4.74 16.33
CA ILE A 122 -1.64 -4.14 16.90
C ILE A 122 -1.70 -4.27 18.43
N GLU A 123 -1.01 -5.25 19.01
CA GLU A 123 -0.95 -5.53 20.45
C GLU A 123 0.13 -4.70 21.19
N ASN A 124 0.78 -3.75 20.50
CA ASN A 124 1.90 -2.96 21.03
C ASN A 124 3.05 -3.82 21.59
N ASN A 125 3.22 -5.03 21.03
CA ASN A 125 4.27 -5.97 21.40
C ASN A 125 5.28 -6.10 20.26
N PHE A 126 5.78 -4.95 19.80
CA PHE A 126 6.64 -4.86 18.63
C PHE A 126 7.94 -5.62 18.84
N ILE A 127 8.18 -6.59 17.97
CA ILE A 127 9.46 -7.27 17.89
C ILE A 127 10.24 -6.69 16.72
N ILE A 128 11.46 -6.22 17.00
CA ILE A 128 12.39 -5.78 15.97
C ILE A 128 12.58 -6.93 14.98
N LYS A 129 12.22 -6.70 13.73
CA LYS A 129 12.31 -7.71 12.69
C LYS A 129 13.47 -7.40 11.77
N LYS A 130 14.43 -8.33 11.70
CA LYS A 130 15.47 -8.29 10.67
C LYS A 130 14.85 -8.73 9.35
N ALA A 131 15.01 -7.91 8.32
CA ALA A 131 14.48 -8.16 6.99
C ALA A 131 15.50 -7.75 5.93
N THR A 132 15.37 -8.33 4.74
CA THR A 132 16.16 -7.97 3.57
C THR A 132 15.28 -7.19 2.60
N ARG A 133 15.75 -6.00 2.22
CA ARG A 133 15.12 -5.15 1.22
C ARG A 133 15.95 -5.16 -0.05
N LEU A 134 15.32 -5.45 -1.17
CA LEU A 134 15.90 -5.23 -2.49
C LEU A 134 15.99 -3.73 -2.77
N LEU A 135 17.19 -3.23 -3.00
CA LEU A 135 17.45 -1.86 -3.41
C LEU A 135 17.93 -1.85 -4.85
N PHE A 136 17.29 -1.01 -5.64
CA PHE A 136 17.74 -0.66 -6.98
C PHE A 136 18.40 0.71 -6.94
N LYS A 137 19.66 0.79 -7.37
CA LYS A 137 20.38 2.05 -7.50
C LYS A 137 20.63 2.32 -8.98
N LYS A 138 20.01 3.39 -9.48
CA LYS A 138 20.23 3.91 -10.83
C LYS A 138 21.50 4.76 -10.83
N GLN A 139 22.43 4.45 -11.72
CA GLN A 139 23.53 5.31 -12.08
C GLN A 139 23.12 6.08 -13.33
N ILE A 140 22.89 7.39 -13.19
CA ILE A 140 22.35 8.20 -14.28
C ILE A 140 23.37 8.33 -15.41
N ASP A 141 24.63 8.55 -15.07
CA ASP A 141 25.71 8.80 -16.03
C ASP A 141 25.98 7.59 -16.94
N THR A 142 25.83 6.38 -16.40
CA THR A 142 26.08 5.12 -17.11
C THR A 142 24.80 4.44 -17.59
N LEU A 143 23.63 4.97 -17.23
CA LEU A 143 22.32 4.35 -17.42
C LEU A 143 22.22 2.91 -16.88
N GLN A 144 23.07 2.55 -15.92
CA GLN A 144 23.08 1.23 -15.31
C GLN A 144 22.18 1.18 -14.07
N ILE A 145 21.52 0.04 -13.88
CA ILE A 145 20.84 -0.28 -12.63
C ILE A 145 21.64 -1.36 -11.92
N THR A 146 21.95 -1.10 -10.66
CA THR A 146 22.49 -2.11 -9.75
C THR A 146 21.42 -2.55 -8.77
N GLN A 147 21.29 -3.87 -8.61
CA GLN A 147 20.45 -4.47 -7.58
C GLN A 147 21.33 -4.90 -6.41
N GLN A 148 20.91 -4.61 -5.19
CA GLN A 148 21.59 -5.05 -3.97
C GLN A 148 20.59 -5.41 -2.87
N ASP A 149 20.96 -6.41 -2.07
CA ASP A 149 20.24 -6.76 -0.84
C ASP A 149 20.73 -5.87 0.31
N LEU A 150 19.78 -5.16 0.93
CA LEU A 150 20.03 -4.36 2.12
C LEU A 150 19.38 -5.03 3.32
N ASN A 151 20.20 -5.42 4.30
CA ASN A 151 19.69 -5.87 5.60
C ASN A 151 19.21 -4.66 6.40
N ILE A 152 17.95 -4.69 6.81
CA ILE A 152 17.31 -3.64 7.59
C ILE A 152 16.71 -4.23 8.87
N GLU A 153 16.64 -3.39 9.89
CA GLU A 153 15.87 -3.68 11.10
C GLU A 153 14.59 -2.86 11.05
N ILE A 154 13.46 -3.57 11.09
CA ILE A 154 12.15 -2.97 11.21
C ILE A 154 11.87 -2.74 12.69
N LYS A 155 11.94 -1.47 13.09
CA LYS A 155 11.65 -1.01 14.45
C LYS A 155 10.31 -0.29 14.42
N GLU A 156 9.30 -0.88 15.07
CA GLU A 156 7.93 -0.36 15.20
C GLU A 156 7.24 -0.07 13.83
N PRO A 157 5.93 0.27 13.76
CA PRO A 157 5.31 0.68 12.52
C PRO A 157 5.86 2.05 12.15
N PHE A 158 6.60 2.06 11.04
CA PHE A 158 7.23 3.23 10.46
C PHE A 158 6.23 4.32 10.13
N TYR A 159 6.12 5.29 11.02
CA TYR A 159 5.58 6.58 10.65
C TYR A 159 6.63 7.65 10.89
N ASP A 160 7.29 8.06 9.80
CA ASP A 160 8.02 9.32 9.71
C ASP A 160 7.06 10.52 9.59
N LYS A 161 5.75 10.27 9.44
CA LYS A 161 4.71 11.26 9.12
C LYS A 161 3.48 11.24 10.04
N ARG A 162 3.29 10.18 10.82
CA ARG A 162 2.14 9.98 11.72
C ARG A 162 2.62 9.40 13.07
N GLN A 163 1.74 9.36 14.06
CA GLN A 163 1.97 8.75 15.36
C GLN A 163 0.83 7.77 15.64
N CYS A 164 1.16 6.56 16.09
CA CYS A 164 0.16 5.57 16.51
C CYS A 164 -0.58 6.04 17.77
N ILE A 165 -1.88 5.77 17.82
CA ILE A 165 -2.78 6.01 18.94
C ILE A 165 -3.16 4.65 19.52
N PHE A 166 -2.87 4.47 20.81
CA PHE A 166 -3.17 3.24 21.53
C PHE A 166 -4.26 3.48 22.56
N ASP A 167 -5.19 2.53 22.65
CA ASP A 167 -6.15 2.42 23.74
C ASP A 167 -6.00 1.04 24.39
N ASN A 168 -5.81 0.99 25.70
CA ASN A 168 -5.53 -0.25 26.45
C ASN A 168 -4.41 -1.13 25.82
N ASN A 169 -3.29 -0.50 25.41
CA ASN A 169 -2.17 -1.13 24.69
C ASN A 169 -2.53 -1.74 23.32
N LYS A 170 -3.72 -1.49 22.80
CA LYS A 170 -4.12 -1.87 21.46
C LYS A 170 -4.04 -0.68 20.53
N TRP A 171 -3.41 -0.84 19.38
CA TRP A 171 -3.35 0.19 18.36
C TRP A 171 -4.73 0.35 17.72
N ILE A 172 -5.32 1.54 17.85
CA ILE A 172 -6.66 1.84 17.34
C ILE A 172 -6.67 2.83 16.16
N ASP A 173 -5.72 3.77 16.08
CA ASP A 173 -5.70 4.78 15.01
C ASP A 173 -4.31 5.45 14.88
N THR A 174 -4.17 6.43 13.99
CA THR A 174 -2.96 7.25 13.82
C THR A 174 -3.31 8.72 13.64
N LYS A 175 -2.51 9.61 14.23
CA LYS A 175 -2.60 11.06 14.00
C LYS A 175 -1.39 11.59 13.21
N PRO A 176 -1.50 12.68 12.46
CA PRO A 176 -0.34 13.34 11.85
C PRO A 176 0.71 13.74 12.90
N LEU A 177 1.99 13.73 12.53
CA LEU A 177 3.03 14.34 13.36
C LEU A 177 2.89 15.86 13.32
N VAL A 178 2.81 16.48 14.50
CA VAL A 178 2.85 17.95 14.63
C VAL A 178 4.30 18.36 14.74
N ILE A 179 4.83 18.99 13.68
CA ILE A 179 6.17 19.57 13.69
C ILE A 179 6.00 21.02 14.14
N ASN A 180 6.31 21.30 15.41
CA ASN A 180 6.44 22.68 15.87
C ASN A 180 7.63 23.30 15.14
N LYS A 181 7.36 24.34 14.34
CA LYS A 181 8.39 25.17 13.72
C LYS A 181 8.90 26.21 14.70
#